data_AF-A0A9P8K0D5-F1
#
_entry.id   AF-A0A9P8K0D5-F1
#
_cell.length_a   1.000
_cell.length_b   1.000
_cell.length_c   1.000
_cell.angle_alpha   90.00
_cell.angle_beta   90.00
_cell.angle_gamma   90.00
#
_symmetry.space_group_name_H-M   'P 1'
#
loop_
_entity.id
_entity.type
_entity.pdbx_description
1 polymer ?
#
loop_
_entity_poly.entity_id
_entity_poly.type
_entity_poly.pdbx_seq_one_letter_code
_entity_poly.pdbx_strand_id
1 'polypeptide(L)'
;MVYDDVKGDASGKVTQHNVEPVQLGESSSYKRRIPGFKLAVDQEPSSFATNPNASNADFDPIPPSKRTWTWKAYVAYWMADAWAVSNWEVASSMIAGGLSWRMAIGACVLGNFIMGLVITMNGRIGAHLHTPFPILARISFGYYFSYFVVVSRCVLAIIWLGVQTVTGGQCMEVLLTAIWPSFAHIPN
;
A
#
# COMPACT_ATOMS: atom_id res chain seq x y z
N MET A 1 -12.43 -20.27 9.60
CA MET A 1 -11.83 -21.51 9.08
C MET A 1 -12.85 -22.62 9.18
N VAL A 2 -13.73 -22.73 8.17
CA VAL A 2 -14.32 -23.97 7.66
C VAL A 2 -14.55 -23.64 6.18
N TYR A 3 -13.87 -24.36 5.29
CA TYR A 3 -14.05 -24.26 3.85
C TYR A 3 -14.90 -25.49 3.51
N ASP A 4 -16.22 -25.30 3.41
CA ASP A 4 -17.09 -26.40 3.00
C ASP A 4 -17.02 -26.53 1.48
N ASP A 5 -16.60 -27.71 1.03
CA ASP A 5 -16.54 -28.14 -0.37
C ASP A 5 -17.93 -28.01 -1.01
N VAL A 6 -18.04 -27.14 -2.01
CA VAL A 6 -19.21 -27.07 -2.88
C VAL A 6 -19.15 -28.24 -3.86
N LYS A 7 -19.76 -29.37 -3.48
CA LYS A 7 -20.12 -30.43 -4.43
C LYS A 7 -21.20 -29.89 -5.36
N GLY A 8 -20.91 -29.87 -6.65
CA GLY A 8 -21.83 -29.44 -7.70
C GLY A 8 -23.03 -30.38 -7.82
N ASP A 9 -24.21 -29.85 -7.51
CA ASP A 9 -25.52 -30.37 -7.93
C ASP A 9 -25.78 -29.90 -9.38
N ALA A 10 -26.24 -30.82 -10.22
CA ALA A 10 -26.53 -30.65 -11.65
C ALA A 10 -27.84 -29.87 -11.96
N SER A 11 -28.19 -28.90 -11.14
CA SER A 11 -29.33 -27.99 -11.36
C SER A 11 -28.84 -26.56 -11.17
N GLY A 12 -28.58 -25.86 -12.29
CA GLY A 12 -28.00 -24.51 -12.34
C GLY A 12 -28.90 -23.41 -11.76
N LYS A 13 -29.20 -23.47 -10.46
CA LYS A 13 -29.86 -22.42 -9.70
C LYS A 13 -28.95 -22.00 -8.55
N VAL A 14 -28.39 -20.80 -8.69
CA VAL A 14 -27.62 -20.13 -7.63
C VAL A 14 -28.60 -19.83 -6.50
N THR A 15 -28.48 -20.55 -5.39
CA THR A 15 -29.21 -20.25 -4.16
C THR A 15 -28.67 -18.93 -3.60
N GLN A 16 -29.31 -17.81 -3.96
CA GLN A 16 -29.09 -16.53 -3.28
C GLN A 16 -29.59 -16.68 -1.84
N HIS A 17 -28.65 -16.75 -0.89
CA HIS A 17 -28.99 -16.55 0.50
C HIS A 17 -29.39 -15.09 0.64
N ASN A 18 -30.70 -14.81 0.76
CA ASN A 18 -31.25 -13.49 1.06
C ASN A 18 -30.73 -13.05 2.43
N VAL A 19 -29.64 -12.30 2.43
CA VAL A 19 -29.27 -11.47 3.57
C VAL A 19 -30.17 -10.25 3.48
N GLU A 20 -31.10 -10.10 4.42
CA GLU A 20 -31.92 -8.88 4.50
C GLU A 20 -31.00 -7.66 4.53
N PRO A 21 -31.26 -6.62 3.72
CA PRO A 21 -30.47 -5.40 3.81
C PRO A 21 -30.66 -4.83 5.21
N VAL A 22 -29.56 -4.72 5.97
CA VAL A 22 -29.52 -4.03 7.26
C VAL A 22 -30.16 -2.66 7.06
N GLN A 23 -31.25 -2.40 7.80
CA GLN A 23 -31.95 -1.11 7.74
C GLN A 23 -30.95 0.03 7.96
N LEU A 24 -30.84 0.90 6.96
CA LEU A 24 -30.00 2.09 7.03
C LEU A 24 -30.43 2.94 8.23
N GLY A 25 -29.56 3.04 9.24
CA GLY A 25 -29.71 4.03 10.30
C GLY A 25 -29.63 5.42 9.68
N GLU A 26 -30.67 6.24 9.89
CA GLU A 26 -30.71 7.62 9.42
C GLU A 26 -29.51 8.41 9.96
N SER A 27 -28.63 8.88 9.07
CA SER A 27 -27.48 9.66 9.49
C SER A 27 -27.93 11.01 10.06
N SER A 28 -27.48 11.32 11.28
CA SER A 28 -27.75 12.57 11.98
C SER A 28 -27.56 13.79 11.06
N SER A 29 -28.63 14.57 10.91
CA SER A 29 -28.73 15.75 10.06
C SER A 29 -27.92 16.92 10.64
N TYR A 30 -26.60 16.88 10.50
CA TYR A 30 -25.77 18.07 10.73
C TYR A 30 -25.96 19.01 9.54
N LYS A 31 -26.53 20.19 9.81
CA LYS A 31 -26.91 21.22 8.82
C LYS A 31 -25.74 21.52 7.88
N ARG A 32 -25.88 21.13 6.61
CA ARG A 32 -24.91 21.33 5.52
C ARG A 32 -24.63 22.82 5.31
N ARG A 33 -23.37 23.23 5.42
CA ARG A 33 -22.92 24.60 5.11
C ARG A 33 -22.49 24.80 3.64
N ILE A 34 -22.42 23.73 2.85
CA ILE A 34 -21.98 23.77 1.44
C ILE A 34 -22.95 22.94 0.59
N PRO A 35 -23.66 23.54 -0.38
CA PRO A 35 -24.51 22.79 -1.30
C PRO A 35 -23.65 21.93 -2.24
N GLY A 36 -23.86 20.61 -2.23
CA GLY A 36 -23.14 19.65 -3.08
C GLY A 36 -22.03 18.84 -2.40
N PHE A 37 -21.59 19.23 -1.20
CA PHE A 37 -20.60 18.44 -0.46
C PHE A 37 -21.28 17.35 0.37
N LYS A 38 -21.18 16.10 -0.09
CA LYS A 38 -21.58 14.90 0.66
C LYS A 38 -20.31 14.26 1.23
N LEU A 39 -20.08 14.40 2.53
CA LEU A 39 -18.93 13.79 3.22
C LEU A 39 -19.10 12.27 3.41
N ALA A 40 -20.34 11.79 3.39
CA ALA A 40 -20.64 10.36 3.49
C ALA A 40 -20.40 9.68 2.14
N VAL A 41 -19.50 8.69 2.14
CA VAL A 41 -19.23 7.81 0.99
C VAL A 41 -20.44 6.91 0.76
N ASP A 42 -20.81 6.72 -0.51
CA ASP A 42 -21.86 5.77 -0.87
C ASP A 42 -21.39 4.35 -0.55
N GLN A 43 -22.16 3.65 0.29
CA GLN A 43 -21.86 2.28 0.67
C GLN A 43 -22.29 1.36 -0.47
N GLU A 44 -21.39 0.49 -0.97
CA GLU A 44 -21.81 -0.55 -1.90
C GLU A 44 -22.76 -1.53 -1.18
N PRO A 45 -23.79 -2.06 -1.87
CA PRO A 45 -24.73 -3.02 -1.27
C PRO A 45 -24.07 -4.32 -0.80
N SER A 46 -22.82 -4.58 -1.20
CA SER A 46 -21.99 -5.71 -0.78
C SER A 46 -21.17 -5.47 0.49
N SER A 47 -21.25 -4.29 1.10
CA SER A 47 -20.54 -3.98 2.35
C SER A 47 -21.04 -4.88 3.48
N PHE A 48 -20.14 -5.71 4.03
CA PHE A 48 -20.43 -6.62 5.14
C PHE A 48 -20.46 -5.91 6.52
N ALA A 49 -20.43 -4.58 6.55
CA ALA A 49 -20.36 -3.82 7.80
C ALA A 49 -21.72 -3.70 8.50
N THR A 50 -21.77 -4.07 9.78
CA THR A 50 -22.94 -3.87 10.65
C THR A 50 -23.25 -2.38 10.90
N ASN A 51 -22.23 -1.51 10.79
CA ASN A 51 -22.35 -0.06 10.96
C ASN A 51 -21.86 0.69 9.70
N PRO A 52 -22.53 1.77 9.26
CA PRO A 52 -22.11 2.57 8.10
C PRO A 52 -20.72 3.19 8.24
N ASN A 53 -20.19 3.28 9.45
CA ASN A 53 -18.86 3.86 9.73
C ASN A 53 -17.75 2.80 9.84
N ALA A 54 -18.04 1.51 9.66
CA ALA A 54 -17.11 0.43 9.97
C ALA A 54 -16.37 -0.17 8.74
N SER A 55 -16.97 -0.12 7.55
CA SER A 55 -16.33 -0.52 6.28
C SER A 55 -16.73 0.40 5.13
N ASN A 56 -15.87 0.45 4.12
CA ASN A 56 -16.11 1.06 2.81
C ASN A 56 -15.71 0.06 1.71
N ALA A 57 -16.07 0.34 0.46
CA ALA A 57 -15.72 -0.52 -0.67
C ALA A 57 -14.21 -0.75 -0.84
N ASP A 58 -13.36 0.21 -0.41
CA ASP A 58 -11.90 0.07 -0.47
C ASP A 58 -11.32 -0.83 0.64
N PHE A 59 -12.08 -1.07 1.71
CA PHE A 59 -11.74 -2.00 2.76
C PHE A 59 -12.18 -3.44 2.42
N ASP A 60 -13.20 -3.61 1.59
CA ASP A 60 -13.68 -4.95 1.28
C ASP A 60 -12.65 -5.76 0.46
N PRO A 61 -12.61 -7.11 0.61
CA PRO A 61 -11.67 -7.95 -0.15
C PRO A 61 -11.86 -7.78 -1.66
N ILE A 62 -10.76 -7.73 -2.41
CA ILE A 62 -10.81 -7.49 -3.85
C ILE A 62 -11.50 -8.70 -4.55
N PRO A 63 -12.60 -8.48 -5.30
CA PRO A 63 -13.30 -9.54 -6.00
C PRO A 63 -12.42 -10.13 -7.11
N PRO A 64 -12.59 -11.42 -7.47
CA PRO A 64 -11.75 -12.08 -8.48
C PRO A 64 -11.65 -11.34 -9.81
N SER A 65 -12.71 -10.67 -10.24
CA SER A 65 -12.75 -9.88 -11.49
C SER A 65 -11.83 -8.66 -11.49
N LYS A 66 -11.49 -8.09 -10.32
CA LYS A 66 -10.62 -6.91 -10.18
C LYS A 66 -9.16 -7.27 -9.89
N ARG A 67 -8.80 -8.57 -9.84
CA ARG A 67 -7.43 -9.04 -9.55
C ARG A 67 -6.57 -9.05 -10.81
N THR A 68 -6.10 -7.86 -11.20
CA THR A 68 -5.31 -7.66 -12.43
C THR A 68 -3.80 -7.85 -12.26
N TRP A 69 -3.31 -7.86 -11.02
CA TRP A 69 -1.90 -8.04 -10.71
C TRP A 69 -1.46 -9.49 -10.91
N THR A 70 -0.61 -9.71 -11.91
CA THR A 70 0.04 -11.00 -12.16
C THR A 70 1.47 -11.01 -11.62
N TRP A 71 2.15 -12.16 -11.66
CA TRP A 71 3.55 -12.29 -11.26
C TRP A 71 4.48 -11.30 -11.98
N LYS A 72 4.15 -10.90 -13.22
CA LYS A 72 4.92 -9.91 -13.99
C LYS A 72 4.86 -8.52 -13.34
N ALA A 73 3.68 -8.11 -12.88
CA ALA A 73 3.50 -6.84 -12.18
C ALA A 73 4.27 -6.83 -10.85
N TYR A 74 4.28 -7.97 -10.15
CA TYR A 74 5.06 -8.13 -8.93
C TYR A 74 6.57 -7.98 -9.17
N VAL A 75 7.14 -8.64 -10.18
CA VAL A 75 8.56 -8.48 -10.52
C VAL A 75 8.87 -7.06 -10.97
N ALA A 76 8.03 -6.46 -11.82
CA ALA A 76 8.22 -5.09 -12.29
C ALA A 76 8.22 -4.07 -11.14
N TYR A 77 7.34 -4.26 -10.15
CA TYR A 77 7.29 -3.43 -8.94
C TYR A 77 8.61 -3.47 -8.17
N TRP A 78 9.15 -4.66 -7.90
CA TRP A 78 10.41 -4.80 -7.16
C TRP A 78 11.62 -4.31 -7.93
N MET A 79 11.62 -4.45 -9.25
CA MET A 79 12.66 -3.86 -10.09
C MET A 79 12.62 -2.33 -10.01
N ALA A 80 11.43 -1.71 -10.07
CA ALA A 80 11.28 -0.27 -9.94
C ALA A 80 11.79 0.24 -8.57
N ASP A 81 11.50 -0.49 -7.49
CA ASP A 81 12.00 -0.18 -6.14
C ASP A 81 13.54 -0.30 -6.05
N ALA A 82 14.12 -1.35 -6.63
CA ALA A 82 15.57 -1.56 -6.64
C ALA A 82 16.35 -0.47 -7.41
N TRP A 83 15.70 0.20 -8.36
CA TRP A 83 16.28 1.30 -9.16
C TRP A 83 16.19 2.68 -8.50
N ALA A 84 15.67 2.77 -7.27
CA ALA A 84 15.68 4.04 -6.55
C ALA A 84 17.11 4.49 -6.22
N VAL A 85 17.42 5.76 -6.48
CA VAL A 85 18.74 6.37 -6.20
C VAL A 85 19.13 6.22 -4.73
N SER A 86 18.16 6.35 -3.82
CA SER A 86 18.36 6.16 -2.39
C SER A 86 18.91 4.77 -2.03
N ASN A 87 18.54 3.72 -2.79
CA ASN A 87 19.09 2.38 -2.59
C ASN A 87 20.58 2.30 -3.00
N TRP A 88 20.99 3.08 -3.99
CA TRP A 88 22.38 3.14 -4.46
C TRP A 88 23.27 3.95 -3.52
N GLU A 89 22.70 4.99 -2.90
CA GLU A 89 23.36 5.78 -1.87
C GLU A 89 23.74 4.94 -0.64
N VAL A 90 22.94 3.94 -0.28
CA VAL A 90 23.28 3.00 0.82
C VAL A 90 24.60 2.30 0.54
N ALA A 91 24.77 1.72 -0.66
CA ALA A 91 26.02 1.05 -1.02
C ALA A 91 27.21 2.04 -1.06
N SER A 92 26.99 3.24 -1.60
CA SER A 92 28.02 4.31 -1.66
C SER A 92 28.47 4.73 -0.26
N SER A 93 27.54 4.94 0.67
CA SER A 93 27.83 5.38 2.04
C SER A 93 28.65 4.36 2.83
N MET A 94 28.43 3.05 2.61
CA MET A 94 29.22 1.99 3.23
C MET A 94 30.67 2.01 2.77
N ILE A 95 30.91 2.25 1.47
CA ILE A 95 32.25 2.37 0.91
C ILE A 95 32.93 3.65 1.42
N ALA A 96 32.20 4.76 1.44
CA ALA A 96 32.68 6.03 1.99
C ALA A 96 33.05 5.92 3.49
N GLY A 97 32.34 5.08 4.24
CA GLY A 97 32.65 4.75 5.64
C GLY A 97 33.90 3.88 5.84
N GLY A 98 34.62 3.51 4.78
CA GLY A 98 35.88 2.76 4.84
C GLY A 98 35.74 1.25 4.61
N LEU A 99 34.54 0.76 4.26
CA LEU A 99 34.36 -0.66 3.95
C LEU A 99 34.89 -0.98 2.54
N SER A 100 35.65 -2.08 2.41
CA SER A 100 36.05 -2.58 1.09
C SER A 100 34.83 -2.87 0.22
N TRP A 101 34.90 -2.52 -1.07
CA TRP A 101 33.81 -2.73 -2.03
C TRP A 101 33.30 -4.19 -2.07
N ARG A 102 34.20 -5.18 -1.88
CA ARG A 102 33.84 -6.61 -1.84
C ARG A 102 32.95 -6.94 -0.64
N MET A 103 33.26 -6.35 0.52
CA MET A 103 32.49 -6.53 1.75
C MET A 103 31.19 -5.74 1.70
N ALA A 104 31.19 -4.54 1.09
CA ALA A 104 29.97 -3.75 0.89
C ALA A 104 28.94 -4.51 0.03
N ILE A 105 29.35 -5.09 -1.10
CA ILE A 105 28.47 -5.92 -1.93
C ILE A 105 27.92 -7.10 -1.14
N GLY A 106 28.78 -7.82 -0.41
CA GLY A 106 28.34 -8.96 0.41
C GLY A 106 27.32 -8.57 1.47
N ALA A 107 27.53 -7.44 2.15
CA ALA A 107 26.60 -6.92 3.15
C ALA A 107 25.27 -6.45 2.54
N CYS A 108 25.29 -5.78 1.38
CA CYS A 108 24.07 -5.37 0.67
C CYS A 108 23.24 -6.58 0.23
N VAL A 109 23.88 -7.61 -0.33
CA VAL A 109 23.19 -8.83 -0.78
C VAL A 109 22.58 -9.57 0.41
N LEU A 110 23.34 -9.74 1.50
CA LEU A 110 22.85 -10.42 2.70
C LEU A 110 21.69 -9.65 3.34
N GLY A 111 21.82 -8.33 3.47
CA GLY A 111 20.78 -7.46 4.03
C GLY A 111 19.48 -7.52 3.21
N ASN A 112 19.58 -7.36 1.89
CA ASN A 112 18.41 -7.45 1.01
C ASN A 112 17.80 -8.84 0.96
N PHE A 113 18.61 -9.91 1.07
CA PHE A 113 18.11 -11.27 1.14
C PHE A 113 17.27 -11.52 2.40
N ILE A 114 17.78 -11.13 3.57
CA ILE A 114 17.05 -11.25 4.84
C ILE A 114 15.78 -10.41 4.81
N MET A 115 15.88 -9.16 4.33
CA MET A 115 14.74 -8.27 4.18
C MET A 115 13.67 -8.87 3.24
N GLY A 116 14.08 -9.40 2.09
CA GLY A 116 13.21 -10.03 1.11
C GLY A 116 12.43 -11.22 1.67
N LEU A 117 13.05 -12.03 2.53
CA LEU A 117 12.38 -13.12 3.25
C LEU A 117 11.26 -12.59 4.14
N VAL A 118 11.55 -11.58 4.97
CA VAL A 118 10.58 -10.98 5.90
C VAL A 118 9.42 -10.35 5.14
N ILE A 119 9.70 -9.59 4.08
CA ILE A 119 8.68 -8.94 3.25
C ILE A 119 7.79 -9.97 2.57
N THR A 120 8.38 -11.04 2.02
CA THR A 120 7.61 -12.10 1.34
C THR A 120 6.69 -12.83 2.31
N MET A 121 7.17 -13.13 3.53
CA MET A 121 6.36 -13.74 4.58
C MET A 121 5.17 -12.85 4.98
N ASN A 122 5.40 -11.54 5.15
CA ASN A 122 4.34 -10.59 5.47
C ASN A 122 3.36 -10.41 4.29
N GLY A 123 3.87 -10.34 3.07
CA GLY A 123 3.07 -10.16 1.85
C GLY A 123 2.14 -11.34 1.55
N ARG A 124 2.49 -12.55 1.99
CA ARG A 124 1.68 -13.75 1.79
C ARG A 124 0.26 -13.63 2.35
N ILE A 125 0.10 -13.00 3.51
CA ILE A 125 -1.22 -12.82 4.13
C ILE A 125 -2.11 -11.93 3.26
N GLY A 126 -1.56 -10.79 2.79
CA GLY A 126 -2.27 -9.88 1.89
C GLY A 126 -2.60 -10.52 0.54
N ALA A 127 -1.70 -11.34 0.00
CA ALA A 127 -1.90 -12.03 -1.27
C ALA A 127 -2.98 -13.13 -1.20
N HIS A 128 -3.16 -13.81 -0.06
CA HIS A 128 -4.22 -14.80 0.09
C HIS A 128 -5.58 -14.17 0.45
N LEU A 129 -5.60 -13.23 1.41
CA LEU A 129 -6.85 -12.62 1.87
C LEU A 129 -7.37 -11.54 0.93
N HIS A 130 -6.51 -10.96 0.08
CA HIS A 130 -6.86 -9.86 -0.83
C HIS A 130 -7.48 -8.66 -0.10
N THR A 131 -7.07 -8.42 1.15
CA THR A 131 -7.52 -7.31 2.00
C THR A 131 -6.39 -6.31 2.22
N PRO A 132 -6.71 -5.02 2.42
CA PRO A 132 -5.72 -3.98 2.61
C PRO A 132 -5.12 -4.01 4.04
N PHE A 133 -3.91 -3.46 4.17
CA PHE A 133 -3.16 -3.41 5.43
C PHE A 133 -3.95 -2.86 6.64
N PRO A 134 -4.77 -1.80 6.54
CA PRO A 134 -5.54 -1.28 7.68
C PRO A 134 -6.47 -2.30 8.32
N ILE A 135 -6.95 -3.28 7.58
CA ILE A 135 -7.81 -4.36 8.10
C ILE A 135 -6.96 -5.46 8.71
N LEU A 136 -5.86 -5.83 8.05
CA LEU A 136 -4.92 -6.81 8.60
C LEU A 136 -4.37 -6.35 9.96
N ALA A 137 -4.10 -5.05 10.11
CA ALA A 137 -3.67 -4.46 11.38
C ALA A 137 -4.70 -4.61 12.51
N ARG A 138 -6.01 -4.63 12.21
CA ARG A 138 -7.07 -4.83 13.22
C ARG A 138 -7.03 -6.21 13.86
N ILE A 139 -6.50 -7.22 13.16
CA ILE A 139 -6.42 -8.59 13.68
C ILE A 139 -5.43 -8.66 14.85
N SER A 140 -4.29 -7.97 14.75
CA SER A 140 -3.24 -7.98 15.77
C SER A 140 -3.44 -6.93 16.87
N PHE A 141 -3.90 -5.74 16.48
CA PHE A 141 -3.93 -4.56 17.37
C PHE A 141 -5.34 -4.21 17.88
N GLY A 142 -6.38 -4.87 17.37
CA GLY A 142 -7.76 -4.55 17.67
C GLY A 142 -8.28 -3.34 16.89
N TYR A 143 -9.58 -3.05 17.04
CA TYR A 143 -10.26 -2.03 16.24
C TYR A 143 -9.73 -0.61 16.49
N TYR A 144 -9.70 -0.18 17.75
CA TYR A 144 -9.34 1.20 18.10
C TYR A 144 -7.84 1.51 17.96
N PHE A 145 -6.95 0.58 18.31
CA PHE A 145 -5.51 0.84 18.22
C PHE A 145 -4.98 0.73 16.79
N SER A 146 -5.69 0.04 15.88
CA SER A 146 -5.30 -0.02 14.46
C SER A 146 -5.19 1.36 13.80
N TYR A 147 -6.00 2.35 14.22
CA TYR A 147 -5.92 3.71 13.71
C TYR A 147 -4.53 4.33 13.96
N PHE A 148 -3.95 4.11 15.14
CA PHE A 148 -2.61 4.61 15.45
C PHE A 148 -1.55 3.98 14.54
N VAL A 149 -1.65 2.67 14.29
CA VAL A 149 -0.74 1.93 13.40
C VAL A 149 -0.84 2.42 11.95
N VAL A 150 -2.06 2.71 11.48
CA VAL A 150 -2.27 3.25 10.13
C VAL A 150 -1.71 4.66 10.01
N VAL A 151 -1.97 5.53 11.00
CA VAL A 151 -1.45 6.91 11.01
C VAL A 151 0.07 6.94 11.06
N SER A 152 0.71 6.10 11.88
CA SER A 152 2.17 6.04 11.94
C SER A 152 2.79 5.63 10.60
N ARG A 153 2.15 4.71 9.87
CA ARG A 153 2.55 4.33 8.52
C ARG A 153 2.36 5.47 7.52
N CYS A 154 1.28 6.25 7.63
CA CYS A 154 1.06 7.43 6.79
C CYS A 154 2.15 8.49 7.02
N VAL A 155 2.53 8.77 8.27
CA VAL A 155 3.62 9.70 8.60
C VAL A 155 4.94 9.25 7.97
N LEU A 156 5.28 7.96 8.11
CA LEU A 156 6.49 7.40 7.50
C LEU A 156 6.46 7.54 5.97
N ALA A 157 5.31 7.30 5.33
CA ALA A 157 5.16 7.45 3.88
C ALA A 157 5.35 8.90 3.42
N ILE A 158 4.84 9.89 4.17
CA ILE A 158 5.03 11.31 3.86
C ILE A 158 6.50 11.71 3.97
N ILE A 159 7.18 11.28 5.03
CA ILE A 159 8.62 11.55 5.20
C ILE A 159 9.41 10.92 4.04
N TRP A 160 9.10 9.67 3.70
CA TRP A 160 9.79 8.97 2.62
C TRP A 160 9.55 9.64 1.27
N LEU A 161 8.33 10.09 0.98
CA LEU A 161 8.03 10.88 -0.20
C LEU A 161 8.86 12.17 -0.24
N GLY A 162 9.03 12.85 0.89
CA GLY A 162 9.89 14.03 1.00
C GLY A 162 11.34 13.74 0.63
N VAL A 163 11.92 12.67 1.19
CA VAL A 163 13.29 12.23 0.88
C VAL A 163 13.43 11.94 -0.62
N GLN A 164 12.54 11.15 -1.19
CA GLN A 164 12.58 10.80 -2.62
C GLN A 164 12.43 12.02 -3.53
N THR A 165 11.64 13.02 -3.11
CA THR A 165 11.45 14.27 -3.87
C THR A 165 12.73 15.11 -3.87
N VAL A 166 13.41 15.23 -2.73
CA VAL A 166 14.69 15.97 -2.63
C VAL A 166 15.77 15.28 -3.46
N THR A 167 15.94 13.96 -3.32
CA THR A 167 16.90 13.19 -4.13
C THR A 167 16.60 13.33 -5.62
N GLY A 168 15.32 13.26 -6.01
CA GLY A 168 14.92 13.50 -7.40
C GLY A 168 15.24 14.92 -7.89
N GLY A 169 15.08 15.92 -7.03
CA GLY A 169 15.46 17.31 -7.31
C GLY A 169 16.96 17.47 -7.55
N GLN A 170 17.80 16.82 -6.74
CA GLN A 170 19.26 16.83 -6.91
C GLN A 170 19.67 16.17 -8.24
N CYS A 171 19.04 15.06 -8.63
CA CYS A 171 19.27 14.46 -9.93
C CYS A 171 18.86 15.40 -11.09
N MET A 172 17.76 16.14 -10.94
CA MET A 172 17.32 17.12 -11.93
C MET A 172 18.28 18.31 -12.04
N GLU A 173 18.82 18.80 -10.93
CA GLU A 173 19.81 19.88 -10.92
C GLU A 173 21.09 19.50 -11.70
N VAL A 174 21.59 18.28 -11.48
CA VAL A 174 22.74 17.74 -12.22
C VAL A 174 22.42 17.61 -13.71
N LEU A 175 21.23 17.10 -14.06
CA LEU A 175 20.79 16.98 -15.44
C LEU A 175 20.69 18.34 -16.15
N LEU A 176 20.08 19.33 -15.51
CA LEU A 176 19.94 20.68 -16.04
C LEU A 176 21.31 21.35 -16.23
N THR A 177 22.22 21.18 -15.28
CA THR A 177 23.60 21.69 -15.37
C THR A 177 24.37 21.03 -16.51
N ALA A 178 24.14 19.74 -16.76
CA ALA A 178 24.79 19.01 -17.86
C ALA A 178 24.29 19.45 -19.24
N ILE A 179 22.99 19.77 -19.39
CA ILE A 179 22.40 20.25 -20.65
C ILE A 179 22.71 21.74 -20.87
N TRP A 180 22.56 22.55 -19.81
CA TRP A 180 22.81 23.98 -19.81
C TRP A 180 23.75 24.35 -18.66
N PRO A 181 25.08 24.39 -18.91
CA PRO A 181 26.07 24.75 -17.90
C PRO A 181 25.89 26.17 -17.31
N SER A 182 25.15 27.04 -18.02
CA SER A 182 24.76 28.36 -17.51
C SER A 182 23.84 28.30 -16.29
N PHE A 183 23.12 27.18 -16.09
CA PHE A 183 22.20 27.01 -14.96
C PHE A 183 22.95 26.97 -13.62
N ALA A 184 24.19 26.46 -13.60
CA ALA A 184 25.03 26.44 -12.40
C ALA A 184 25.51 27.84 -11.95
N HIS A 185 25.40 28.85 -12.82
CA HIS A 185 25.91 30.19 -12.57
C HIS A 185 24.81 31.23 -12.37
N ILE A 186 23.57 30.81 -12.11
CA ILE A 186 22.47 31.73 -11.86
C ILE A 186 22.72 32.43 -10.51
N PRO A 187 22.81 33.78 -10.49
CA PRO A 187 22.96 34.52 -9.24
C PRO A 187 21.70 34.33 -8.37
N ASN A 188 21.91 34.11 -7.07
CA ASN A 188 20.88 33.93 -6.04
C ASN A 188 20.03 35.20 -5.84
#